data_AF-A0AAV1ZSD8-F1
#
_entry.id   AF-A0AAV1ZSD8-F1
#
_cell.length_a   1.000
_cell.length_b   1.000
_cell.length_c   1.000
_cell.angle_alpha   90.00
_cell.angle_beta   90.00
_cell.angle_gamma   90.00
#
_symmetry.space_group_name_H-M   'P 1'
#
loop_
_entity.id
_entity.type
_entity.pdbx_description
1 polymer ?
#
loop_
_entity_poly.entity_id
_entity_poly.type
_entity_poly.pdbx_seq_one_letter_code
_entity_poly.pdbx_strand_id
1 'polypeptide(L)'
;MTAFNLPPSDLLKHFDSDLQKFYCNVLAKELDVRNRRNTLKIRRALKEVVEAYKKEYGKDSSPSIRFNSPARRCAYVLKHSPCFTSAVAKHFLKLLRSNSLLLQRCLVGGELNLCCLGGGPASDAVAISKVISALHLPFWLQTKKTLKFKITIVDINEDWEITAKNVLDIMKGSDDFFGVKGMEMKFQFCQADLTYPFEAKVKQALKSADVVTMVFFLSAVNRCVEGEESLRMVQITPEPEIHWSEVRGTRWPRICKENYEKHEKWSCRVLPRFRKIHELQPDGRSGRYFGKLGTNLWTSPRRLPHSVS
;
A
#
# COMPACT_ATOMS: atom_id res chain seq x y z
N MET A 1 21.55 18.86 -9.56
CA MET A 1 20.52 17.98 -8.99
C MET A 1 19.71 18.79 -8.00
N THR A 2 18.40 18.97 -8.20
CA THR A 2 17.53 19.67 -7.23
C THR A 2 17.43 18.84 -5.96
N ALA A 3 17.66 19.46 -4.81
CA ALA A 3 17.52 18.80 -3.52
C ALA A 3 16.09 18.27 -3.38
N PHE A 4 15.95 16.96 -3.13
CA PHE A 4 14.65 16.35 -2.95
C PHE A 4 14.11 16.74 -1.58
N ASN A 5 13.04 17.53 -1.56
CA ASN A 5 12.44 17.98 -0.32
C ASN A 5 11.90 16.77 0.44
N LEU A 6 12.37 16.58 1.67
CA LEU A 6 11.79 15.61 2.58
C LEU A 6 10.34 16.02 2.88
N PRO A 7 9.43 15.04 3.05
CA PRO A 7 8.07 15.34 3.42
C PRO A 7 8.02 16.00 4.81
N PRO A 8 7.19 17.05 5.01
CA PRO A 8 7.14 17.82 6.26
C PRO A 8 6.99 16.93 7.49
N SER A 9 7.67 17.29 8.59
CA SER A 9 7.68 16.50 9.84
C SER A 9 6.27 16.31 10.41
N ASP A 10 5.43 17.34 10.25
CA ASP A 10 4.09 17.53 10.77
C ASP A 10 2.97 17.18 9.78
N LEU A 11 3.29 16.61 8.62
CA LEU A 11 2.32 16.27 7.55
C LEU A 11 1.08 15.51 8.06
N LEU A 12 1.24 14.68 9.10
CA LEU A 12 0.18 13.85 9.66
C LEU A 12 -0.34 14.34 11.02
N LYS A 13 -0.05 15.59 11.42
CA LYS A 13 -0.38 16.13 12.75
C LYS A 13 -1.88 16.10 13.07
N HIS A 14 -2.73 16.43 12.09
CA HIS A 14 -4.19 16.47 12.24
C HIS A 14 -4.90 15.30 11.52
N PHE A 15 -4.12 14.30 11.10
CA PHE A 15 -4.57 13.32 10.12
C PHE A 15 -5.80 12.52 10.58
N ASP A 16 -5.87 12.16 11.86
CA ASP A 16 -7.00 11.36 12.36
C ASP A 16 -8.33 12.14 12.28
N SER A 17 -8.32 13.46 12.51
CA SER A 17 -9.50 14.33 12.35
C SER A 17 -9.89 14.47 10.88
N ASP A 18 -8.90 14.65 10.00
CA ASP A 18 -9.10 14.75 8.55
C ASP A 18 -9.71 13.46 8.00
N LEU A 19 -9.21 12.30 8.45
CA LEU A 19 -9.73 10.98 8.09
C LEU A 19 -11.17 10.79 8.56
N GLN A 20 -11.53 11.25 9.76
CA GLN A 20 -12.91 11.16 10.23
C GLN A 20 -13.85 11.94 9.31
N LYS A 21 -13.51 13.19 8.99
CA LYS A 21 -14.31 14.02 8.07
C LYS A 21 -14.38 13.39 6.67
N PHE A 22 -13.24 12.94 6.16
CA PHE A 22 -13.12 12.28 4.85
C PHE A 22 -14.05 11.06 4.77
N TYR A 23 -13.92 10.12 5.70
CA TYR A 23 -14.70 8.89 5.67
C TYR A 23 -16.19 9.15 5.97
N CYS A 24 -16.56 10.15 6.76
CA CYS A 24 -17.96 10.58 6.88
C CYS A 24 -18.56 10.97 5.52
N ASN A 25 -17.80 11.67 4.67
CA ASN A 25 -18.26 12.03 3.32
C ASN A 25 -18.38 10.80 2.41
N VAL A 26 -17.46 9.84 2.54
CA VAL A 26 -17.55 8.55 1.84
C VAL A 26 -18.82 7.80 2.24
N LEU A 27 -19.11 7.71 3.54
CA LEU A 27 -20.31 7.06 4.05
C LEU A 27 -21.57 7.76 3.52
N ALA A 28 -21.61 9.09 3.53
CA ALA A 28 -22.73 9.87 3.02
C ALA A 28 -22.98 9.65 1.52
N LYS A 29 -21.91 9.41 0.74
CA LYS A 29 -22.00 9.11 -0.69
C LYS A 29 -22.43 7.67 -0.97
N GLU A 30 -21.95 6.70 -0.17
CA GLU A 30 -22.31 5.28 -0.30
C GLU A 30 -23.75 5.02 0.15
N LEU A 31 -24.18 5.67 1.23
CA LEU A 31 -25.51 5.53 1.79
C LEU A 31 -25.90 6.81 2.53
N ASP A 32 -27.00 7.46 2.14
CA ASP A 32 -27.43 8.73 2.76
C ASP A 32 -27.57 8.59 4.29
N VAL A 33 -26.58 9.12 5.02
CA VAL A 33 -26.46 9.05 6.48
C VAL A 33 -27.37 10.07 7.19
N ARG A 34 -27.99 11.00 6.44
CA ARG A 34 -29.01 11.90 6.99
C ARG A 34 -30.33 11.17 7.21
N ASN A 35 -30.57 10.09 6.47
CA ASN A 35 -31.72 9.22 6.67
C ASN A 35 -31.52 8.32 7.91
N ARG A 36 -32.33 8.56 8.96
CA ARG A 36 -32.31 7.78 10.20
C ARG A 36 -32.40 6.26 10.00
N ARG A 37 -33.16 5.79 9.00
CA ARG A 37 -33.28 4.35 8.70
C ARG A 37 -31.96 3.77 8.20
N ASN A 38 -31.23 4.51 7.37
CA ASN A 38 -29.92 4.09 6.87
C ASN A 38 -28.89 4.04 7.99
N THR A 39 -28.87 5.03 8.89
CA THR A 39 -27.99 5.03 10.07
C THR A 39 -28.25 3.82 10.98
N LEU A 40 -29.52 3.43 11.15
CA LEU A 40 -29.86 2.20 11.87
C LEU A 40 -29.37 0.93 11.16
N LYS A 41 -29.44 0.88 9.83
CA LYS A 41 -28.89 -0.23 9.03
C LYS A 41 -27.36 -0.34 9.20
N ILE A 42 -26.64 0.78 9.10
CA ILE A 42 -25.18 0.82 9.31
C ILE A 42 -24.84 0.35 10.73
N ARG A 43 -25.57 0.81 11.75
CA ARG A 43 -25.34 0.39 13.14
C ARG A 43 -25.56 -1.11 13.36
N ARG A 44 -26.57 -1.70 12.72
CA ARG A 44 -26.80 -3.16 12.77
C ARG A 44 -25.67 -3.91 12.06
N ALA A 45 -25.34 -3.48 10.84
CA ALA A 45 -24.25 -4.05 10.07
C ALA A 45 -22.90 -3.95 10.80
N LEU A 46 -22.65 -2.86 11.54
CA LEU A 46 -21.45 -2.70 12.36
C LEU A 46 -21.37 -3.75 13.46
N LYS A 47 -22.49 -4.06 14.12
CA LYS A 47 -22.53 -5.16 15.10
C LYS A 47 -22.20 -6.50 14.43
N GLU A 48 -22.80 -6.79 13.27
CA GLU A 48 -22.51 -8.01 12.51
C GLU A 48 -21.02 -8.10 12.14
N VAL A 49 -20.45 -7.01 11.62
CA VAL A 49 -19.02 -6.91 11.27
C VAL A 49 -18.12 -7.08 12.49
N VAL A 50 -18.47 -6.50 13.63
CA VAL A 50 -17.71 -6.70 14.87
C VAL A 50 -17.78 -8.15 15.33
N GLU A 51 -18.96 -8.76 15.32
CA GLU A 51 -19.15 -10.09 15.86
C GLU A 51 -18.52 -11.19 15.01
N ALA A 52 -18.56 -11.10 13.67
CA ALA A 52 -17.87 -12.11 12.87
C ALA A 52 -16.35 -12.04 13.06
N TYR A 53 -15.78 -10.83 13.01
CA TYR A 53 -14.35 -10.65 13.25
C TYR A 53 -13.93 -11.14 14.65
N LYS A 54 -14.77 -11.00 15.68
CA LYS A 54 -14.50 -11.59 17.01
C LYS A 54 -14.53 -13.12 16.99
N LYS A 55 -15.56 -13.72 16.39
CA LYS A 55 -15.72 -15.19 16.31
C LYS A 55 -14.57 -15.84 15.55
N GLU A 56 -14.04 -15.15 14.55
CA GLU A 56 -12.91 -15.59 13.72
C GLU A 56 -11.56 -15.59 14.44
N TYR A 57 -11.41 -14.90 15.59
CA TYR A 57 -10.22 -15.06 16.42
C TYR A 57 -10.24 -16.34 17.27
N GLY A 58 -11.37 -17.09 17.27
CA GLY A 58 -11.53 -18.31 18.05
C GLY A 58 -11.63 -19.62 17.26
N LYS A 59 -11.70 -19.59 15.91
CA LYS A 59 -11.84 -20.79 15.05
C LYS A 59 -11.18 -20.59 13.68
N ASP A 60 -10.66 -21.67 13.09
CA ASP A 60 -9.95 -21.74 11.78
C ASP A 60 -10.82 -21.48 10.53
N SER A 61 -11.96 -20.80 10.66
CA SER A 61 -12.83 -20.51 9.52
C SER A 61 -12.66 -19.06 9.06
N SER A 62 -12.44 -18.86 7.76
CA SER A 62 -12.40 -17.54 7.13
C SER A 62 -13.70 -16.75 7.37
N PRO A 63 -13.63 -15.41 7.49
CA PRO A 63 -14.82 -14.56 7.62
C PRO A 63 -15.90 -14.88 6.61
N SER A 64 -17.08 -15.29 7.09
CA SER A 64 -18.25 -15.51 6.22
C SER A 64 -18.97 -14.21 5.85
N ILE A 65 -18.44 -13.04 6.26
CA ILE A 65 -19.09 -11.76 5.97
C ILE A 65 -18.91 -11.42 4.50
N ARG A 66 -20.05 -11.35 3.80
CA ARG A 66 -20.14 -10.74 2.48
C ARG A 66 -20.46 -9.26 2.59
N PHE A 67 -19.72 -8.43 1.85
CA PHE A 67 -19.91 -6.98 1.80
C PHE A 67 -20.82 -6.53 0.64
N ASN A 68 -21.84 -7.32 0.36
CA ASN A 68 -22.80 -7.12 -0.74
C ASN A 68 -23.89 -6.08 -0.48
N SER A 69 -23.89 -5.46 0.70
CA SER A 69 -24.80 -4.36 1.00
C SER A 69 -24.02 -3.07 1.31
N PRO A 70 -24.52 -1.91 0.85
CA PRO A 70 -23.93 -0.62 1.21
C PRO A 70 -23.78 -0.43 2.72
N ALA A 71 -24.74 -0.91 3.51
CA ALA A 71 -24.68 -0.82 4.98
C ALA A 71 -23.49 -1.60 5.57
N ARG A 72 -23.16 -2.78 5.05
CA ARG A 72 -21.99 -3.56 5.50
C ARG A 72 -20.68 -2.93 5.06
N ARG A 73 -20.61 -2.41 3.83
CA ARG A 73 -19.43 -1.66 3.36
C ARG A 73 -19.21 -0.39 4.18
N CYS A 74 -20.27 0.39 4.42
CA CYS A 74 -20.24 1.54 5.33
C CYS A 74 -19.76 1.16 6.74
N ALA A 75 -20.27 0.06 7.29
CA ALA A 75 -19.85 -0.43 8.60
C ALA A 75 -18.35 -0.80 8.64
N TYR A 76 -17.85 -1.46 7.60
CA TYR A 76 -16.43 -1.78 7.47
C TYR A 76 -15.57 -0.52 7.37
N VAL A 77 -15.94 0.40 6.47
CA VAL A 77 -15.21 1.66 6.25
C VAL A 77 -15.14 2.45 7.55
N LEU A 78 -16.28 2.61 8.24
CA LEU A 78 -16.34 3.33 9.53
C LEU A 78 -15.42 2.72 10.58
N LYS A 79 -15.32 1.39 10.65
CA LYS A 79 -14.56 0.69 11.69
C LYS A 79 -13.06 0.60 11.38
N HIS A 80 -12.71 0.31 10.14
CA HIS A 80 -11.38 -0.14 9.77
C HIS A 80 -10.58 0.88 8.94
N SER A 81 -11.24 1.58 8.01
CA SER A 81 -10.54 2.40 7.03
C SER A 81 -9.73 3.56 7.63
N PRO A 82 -10.21 4.34 8.63
CA PRO A 82 -9.39 5.37 9.27
C PRO A 82 -8.10 4.79 9.90
N CYS A 83 -8.21 3.66 10.59
CA CYS A 83 -7.08 3.02 11.25
C CYS A 83 -6.04 2.54 10.23
N PHE A 84 -6.49 1.86 9.18
CA PHE A 84 -5.61 1.38 8.11
C PHE A 84 -4.94 2.53 7.37
N THR A 85 -5.70 3.58 7.04
CA THR A 85 -5.16 4.77 6.36
C THR A 85 -4.10 5.44 7.22
N SER A 86 -4.36 5.64 8.52
CA SER A 86 -3.41 6.24 9.47
C SER A 86 -2.13 5.40 9.58
N ALA A 87 -2.25 4.08 9.70
CA ALA A 87 -1.10 3.17 9.80
C ALA A 87 -0.25 3.17 8.53
N VAL A 88 -0.87 3.05 7.35
CA VAL A 88 -0.17 3.04 6.06
C VAL A 88 0.53 4.37 5.82
N ALA A 89 -0.13 5.51 6.09
CA ALA A 89 0.46 6.83 5.87
C ALA A 89 1.70 7.05 6.75
N LYS A 90 1.61 6.68 8.04
CA LYS A 90 2.74 6.77 8.99
C LYS A 90 3.91 5.89 8.55
N HIS A 91 3.63 4.65 8.16
CA HIS A 91 4.66 3.71 7.71
C HIS A 91 5.33 4.19 6.42
N PHE A 92 4.53 4.58 5.42
CA PHE A 92 5.04 5.07 4.15
C PHE A 92 5.88 6.35 4.32
N LEU A 93 5.41 7.28 5.15
CA LEU A 93 6.15 8.50 5.45
C LEU A 93 7.50 8.20 6.13
N LYS A 94 7.54 7.24 7.06
CA LYS A 94 8.79 6.78 7.68
C LYS A 94 9.74 6.17 6.64
N LEU A 95 9.22 5.36 5.73
CA LEU A 95 9.99 4.75 4.65
C LEU A 95 10.65 5.82 3.77
N LEU A 96 9.89 6.83 3.34
CA LEU A 96 10.40 7.91 2.49
C LEU A 96 11.39 8.83 3.21
N ARG A 97 11.25 9.02 4.52
CA ARG A 97 12.26 9.75 5.30
C ARG A 97 13.56 8.96 5.45
N SER A 98 13.46 7.63 5.48
CA SER A 98 14.64 6.75 5.54
C SER A 98 15.35 6.67 4.20
N ASN A 99 14.62 6.81 3.09
CA ASN A 99 15.18 6.90 1.75
C ASN A 99 14.35 7.84 0.87
N SER A 100 14.80 9.09 0.75
CA SER A 100 14.12 10.14 -0.01
C SER A 100 14.13 9.92 -1.52
N LEU A 101 15.00 9.03 -2.01
CA LEU A 101 15.15 8.75 -3.43
C LEU A 101 14.14 7.72 -3.96
N LEU A 102 13.38 7.06 -3.06
CA LEU A 102 12.45 5.97 -3.43
C LEU A 102 11.44 6.36 -4.51
N LEU A 103 10.99 7.61 -4.51
CA LEU A 103 10.00 8.11 -5.45
C LEU A 103 10.57 9.12 -6.45
N GLN A 104 11.89 9.34 -6.44
CA GLN A 104 12.52 10.35 -7.28
C GLN A 104 12.22 10.11 -8.76
N ARG A 105 12.35 8.84 -9.21
CA ARG A 105 12.07 8.47 -10.60
C ARG A 105 10.61 8.70 -10.98
N CYS A 106 9.67 8.43 -10.07
CA CYS A 106 8.24 8.61 -10.32
C CYS A 106 7.89 10.10 -10.46
N LEU A 107 8.40 10.94 -9.55
CA LEU A 107 8.16 12.38 -9.55
C LEU A 107 8.83 13.06 -10.76
N VAL A 108 10.09 12.74 -11.04
CA VAL A 108 10.81 13.23 -12.23
C VAL A 108 10.19 12.68 -13.50
N GLY A 109 9.72 11.44 -13.51
CA GLY A 109 9.04 10.79 -14.64
C GLY A 109 7.65 11.37 -14.91
N GLY A 110 6.97 11.87 -13.88
CA GLY A 110 5.59 12.37 -13.95
C GLY A 110 4.56 11.24 -13.95
N GLU A 111 4.92 10.06 -13.46
CA GLU A 111 4.00 8.92 -13.34
C GLU A 111 4.32 8.14 -12.06
N LEU A 112 3.26 7.78 -11.34
CA LEU A 112 3.31 6.91 -10.17
C LEU A 112 2.18 5.88 -10.25
N ASN A 113 2.54 4.61 -10.26
CA ASN A 113 1.62 3.48 -10.32
C ASN A 113 1.53 2.79 -8.95
N LEU A 114 0.38 2.89 -8.29
CA LEU A 114 0.06 2.22 -7.03
C LEU A 114 -0.81 0.99 -7.31
N CYS A 115 -0.41 -0.17 -6.75
CA CYS A 115 -1.21 -1.39 -6.77
C CYS A 115 -1.55 -1.83 -5.32
N CYS A 116 -2.83 -1.87 -4.99
CA CYS A 116 -3.32 -2.28 -3.67
C CYS A 116 -3.88 -3.71 -3.74
N LEU A 117 -3.16 -4.68 -3.18
CA LEU A 117 -3.59 -6.08 -3.09
C LEU A 117 -4.45 -6.31 -1.84
N GLY A 118 -5.65 -6.88 -2.02
CA GLY A 118 -6.66 -6.93 -0.96
C GLY A 118 -7.11 -5.52 -0.56
N GLY A 119 -7.12 -4.59 -1.51
CA GLY A 119 -7.25 -3.16 -1.22
C GLY A 119 -8.65 -2.72 -0.78
N GLY A 120 -9.67 -3.58 -0.92
CA GLY A 120 -11.07 -3.34 -0.56
C GLY A 120 -11.54 -1.92 -0.89
N PRO A 121 -11.86 -1.09 0.12
CA PRO A 121 -12.38 0.27 -0.08
C PRO A 121 -11.33 1.31 -0.51
N ALA A 122 -10.10 0.94 -0.88
CA ALA A 122 -9.02 1.87 -1.27
C ALA A 122 -8.37 2.68 -0.14
N SER A 123 -8.42 2.22 1.12
CA SER A 123 -7.83 2.95 2.26
C SER A 123 -6.33 3.23 2.10
N ASP A 124 -5.60 2.28 1.53
CA ASP A 124 -4.17 2.42 1.24
C ASP A 124 -3.92 3.56 0.25
N ALA A 125 -4.77 3.69 -0.77
CA ALA A 125 -4.64 4.74 -1.77
C ALA A 125 -4.81 6.14 -1.15
N VAL A 126 -5.75 6.31 -0.21
CA VAL A 126 -5.94 7.55 0.54
C VAL A 126 -4.68 7.93 1.32
N ALA A 127 -4.06 6.94 1.98
CA ALA A 127 -2.85 7.14 2.76
C ALA A 127 -1.65 7.57 1.89
N ILE A 128 -1.42 6.83 0.80
CA ILE A 128 -0.33 7.13 -0.13
C ILE A 128 -0.57 8.47 -0.80
N SER A 129 -1.79 8.75 -1.24
CA SER A 129 -2.19 10.02 -1.87
C SER A 129 -1.81 11.23 -1.02
N LYS A 130 -2.15 11.24 0.28
CA LYS A 130 -1.80 12.32 1.21
C LYS A 130 -0.30 12.64 1.20
N VAL A 131 0.53 11.58 1.24
CA VAL A 131 1.99 11.72 1.30
C VAL A 131 2.55 12.18 -0.05
N ILE A 132 2.05 11.61 -1.16
CA ILE A 132 2.49 11.97 -2.51
C ILE A 132 2.12 13.41 -2.85
N SER A 133 0.90 13.86 -2.51
CA SER A 133 0.46 15.24 -2.73
C SER A 133 1.37 16.25 -2.04
N ALA A 134 1.77 15.99 -0.79
CA ALA A 134 2.69 16.85 -0.07
C ALA A 134 4.09 16.92 -0.69
N LEU A 135 4.58 15.81 -1.25
CA LEU A 135 5.87 15.73 -1.93
C LEU A 135 5.85 16.37 -3.32
N HIS A 136 4.74 16.21 -4.04
CA HIS A 136 4.60 16.69 -5.40
C HIS A 136 4.41 18.19 -5.47
N LEU A 137 3.74 18.82 -4.50
CA LEU A 137 3.47 20.27 -4.54
C LEU A 137 4.74 21.12 -4.74
N PRO A 138 5.82 20.98 -3.93
CA PRO A 138 7.07 21.72 -4.16
C PRO A 138 7.71 21.40 -5.51
N PHE A 139 7.67 20.14 -5.93
CA PHE A 139 8.23 19.71 -7.22
C PHE A 139 7.48 20.33 -8.40
N TRP A 140 6.14 20.35 -8.34
CA TRP A 140 5.30 20.99 -9.33
C TRP A 140 5.50 22.50 -9.36
N LEU A 141 5.67 23.15 -8.21
CA LEU A 141 5.93 24.59 -8.17
C LEU A 141 7.19 24.97 -8.96
N GLN A 142 8.23 24.13 -8.90
CA GLN A 142 9.51 24.33 -9.59
C GLN A 142 9.47 23.92 -11.07
N THR A 143 8.85 22.78 -11.39
CA THR A 143 8.98 22.15 -12.73
C THR A 143 7.73 22.30 -13.60
N LYS A 144 6.59 22.65 -13.00
CA LYS A 144 5.24 22.62 -13.61
C LYS A 144 4.85 21.27 -14.22
N LYS A 145 5.57 20.19 -13.90
CA LYS A 145 5.33 18.87 -14.44
C LYS A 145 4.15 18.20 -13.76
N THR A 146 3.18 17.74 -14.56
CA THR A 146 2.05 16.98 -14.04
C THR A 146 2.48 15.57 -13.62
N LEU A 147 1.98 15.11 -12.46
CA LEU A 147 2.11 13.74 -11.98
C LEU A 147 0.83 12.94 -12.26
N LYS A 148 0.96 11.90 -13.07
CA LYS A 148 -0.09 10.92 -13.32
C LYS A 148 -0.06 9.86 -12.22
N PHE A 149 -1.01 9.91 -11.30
CA PHE A 149 -1.18 8.92 -10.24
C PHE A 149 -2.20 7.86 -10.67
N LYS A 150 -1.72 6.67 -11.01
CA LYS A 150 -2.57 5.53 -11.39
C LYS A 150 -2.72 4.59 -10.21
N ILE A 151 -3.95 4.23 -9.89
CA ILE A 151 -4.29 3.37 -8.76
C ILE A 151 -4.99 2.14 -9.31
N THR A 152 -4.44 0.97 -9.03
CA THR A 152 -5.07 -0.32 -9.29
C THR A 152 -5.41 -1.00 -7.97
N ILE A 153 -6.68 -1.31 -7.76
CA ILE A 153 -7.14 -2.08 -6.60
C ILE A 153 -7.44 -3.50 -7.06
N VAL A 154 -6.86 -4.47 -6.36
CA VAL A 154 -7.10 -5.89 -6.60
C VAL A 154 -7.76 -6.47 -5.37
N ASP A 155 -8.95 -7.03 -5.52
CA ASP A 155 -9.70 -7.65 -4.42
C ASP A 155 -10.57 -8.80 -4.94
N ILE A 156 -10.89 -9.76 -4.08
CA ILE A 156 -11.75 -10.90 -4.45
C ILE A 156 -13.22 -10.48 -4.57
N ASN A 157 -13.63 -9.48 -3.79
CA ASN A 157 -15.02 -9.06 -3.71
C ASN A 157 -15.30 -7.83 -4.60
N GLU A 158 -16.01 -8.04 -5.71
CA GLU A 158 -16.39 -7.00 -6.67
C GLU A 158 -17.21 -5.85 -6.08
N ASP A 159 -17.98 -6.11 -5.01
CA ASP A 159 -18.79 -5.11 -4.33
C ASP A 159 -17.95 -3.93 -3.79
N TRP A 160 -16.64 -4.14 -3.59
CA TRP A 160 -15.72 -3.08 -3.19
C TRP A 160 -15.49 -2.04 -4.27
N GLU A 161 -15.71 -2.35 -5.55
CA GLU A 161 -15.49 -1.40 -6.64
C GLU A 161 -16.30 -0.11 -6.45
N ILE A 162 -17.57 -0.24 -6.04
CA ILE A 162 -18.47 0.90 -5.79
C ILE A 162 -17.91 1.79 -4.67
N THR A 163 -17.53 1.17 -3.55
CA THR A 163 -17.01 1.90 -2.39
C THR A 163 -15.62 2.49 -2.67
N ALA A 164 -14.75 1.77 -3.36
CA ALA A 164 -13.45 2.28 -3.79
C ALA A 164 -13.60 3.49 -4.71
N LYS A 165 -14.53 3.42 -5.68
CA LYS A 165 -14.85 4.57 -6.55
C LYS A 165 -15.36 5.75 -5.73
N ASN A 166 -16.24 5.53 -4.77
CA ASN A 166 -16.72 6.58 -3.87
C ASN A 166 -15.59 7.21 -3.05
N VAL A 167 -14.68 6.41 -2.50
CA VAL A 167 -13.49 6.88 -1.78
C VAL A 167 -12.61 7.73 -2.68
N LEU A 168 -12.28 7.26 -3.88
CA LEU A 168 -11.39 7.98 -4.80
C LEU A 168 -12.03 9.26 -5.34
N ASP A 169 -13.34 9.28 -5.59
CA ASP A 169 -14.03 10.51 -5.99
C ASP A 169 -14.00 11.58 -4.87
N ILE A 170 -14.24 11.18 -3.61
CA ILE A 170 -14.13 12.10 -2.47
C ILE A 170 -12.67 12.56 -2.29
N MET A 171 -11.71 11.67 -2.51
CA MET A 171 -10.28 11.99 -2.47
C MET A 171 -9.91 13.02 -3.53
N LYS A 172 -10.37 12.84 -4.77
CA LYS A 172 -10.14 13.75 -5.89
C LYS A 172 -10.68 15.16 -5.63
N GLY A 173 -11.81 15.27 -4.93
CA GLY A 173 -12.42 16.54 -4.54
C GLY A 173 -11.87 17.14 -3.25
N SER A 174 -10.83 16.56 -2.65
CA SER A 174 -10.28 17.01 -1.36
C SER A 174 -8.85 17.51 -1.50
N ASP A 175 -8.65 18.80 -1.26
CA ASP A 175 -7.33 19.44 -1.22
C ASP A 175 -6.43 18.83 -0.14
N ASP A 176 -7.03 18.30 0.93
CA ASP A 176 -6.30 17.64 2.01
C ASP A 176 -5.68 16.31 1.59
N PHE A 177 -6.22 15.63 0.57
CA PHE A 177 -5.78 14.27 0.20
C PHE A 177 -5.24 14.13 -1.23
N PHE A 178 -5.76 14.88 -2.21
CA PHE A 178 -5.31 14.79 -3.61
C PHE A 178 -5.38 16.11 -4.40
N GLY A 179 -6.03 17.17 -3.90
CA GLY A 179 -6.29 18.42 -4.63
C GLY A 179 -5.08 19.35 -4.88
N VAL A 180 -3.88 18.78 -4.99
CA VAL A 180 -2.69 19.53 -5.38
C VAL A 180 -2.69 19.76 -6.89
N LYS A 181 -2.39 21.00 -7.30
CA LYS A 181 -2.25 21.38 -8.72
C LYS A 181 -1.23 20.48 -9.43
N GLY A 182 -1.55 20.11 -10.66
CA GLY A 182 -0.65 19.28 -11.48
C GLY A 182 -0.61 17.81 -11.05
N MET A 183 -1.66 17.29 -10.42
CA MET A 183 -1.87 15.85 -10.25
C MET A 183 -3.10 15.39 -11.03
N GLU A 184 -2.96 14.26 -11.72
CA GLU A 184 -4.05 13.59 -12.43
C GLU A 184 -4.21 12.18 -11.88
N MET A 185 -5.44 11.79 -11.55
CA MET A 185 -5.71 10.46 -11.03
C MET A 185 -6.38 9.58 -12.07
N LYS A 186 -5.93 8.32 -12.17
CA LYS A 186 -6.64 7.24 -12.85
C LYS A 186 -6.86 6.07 -11.91
N PHE A 187 -8.00 5.40 -12.06
CA PHE A 187 -8.41 4.29 -11.21
C PHE A 187 -8.80 3.09 -12.06
N GLN A 188 -8.41 1.91 -11.60
CA GLN A 188 -8.88 0.63 -12.10
C GLN A 188 -9.15 -0.32 -10.94
N PHE A 189 -10.29 -1.00 -10.96
CA PHE A 189 -10.57 -2.14 -10.09
C PHE A 189 -10.32 -3.45 -10.85
N CYS A 190 -9.78 -4.44 -10.17
CA CYS A 190 -9.50 -5.76 -10.71
C CYS A 190 -10.00 -6.80 -9.73
N GLN A 191 -11.15 -7.42 -10.03
CA GLN A 191 -11.59 -8.57 -9.26
C GLN A 191 -10.64 -9.74 -9.51
N ALA A 192 -10.03 -10.28 -8.45
CA ALA A 192 -9.19 -11.47 -8.53
C ALA A 192 -9.07 -12.17 -7.17
N ASP A 193 -9.06 -13.49 -7.19
CA ASP A 193 -8.67 -14.28 -6.02
C ASP A 193 -7.14 -14.40 -5.96
N LEU A 194 -6.56 -13.76 -4.95
CA LEU A 194 -5.12 -13.71 -4.74
C LEU A 194 -4.54 -15.01 -4.14
N THR A 195 -5.38 -16.01 -3.84
CA THR A 195 -4.95 -17.34 -3.39
C THR A 195 -4.64 -18.28 -4.56
N TYR A 196 -5.08 -17.94 -5.77
CA TYR A 196 -4.79 -18.66 -7.00
C TYR A 196 -3.69 -17.96 -7.83
N PRO A 197 -3.08 -18.65 -8.80
CA PRO A 197 -2.13 -18.03 -9.72
C PRO A 197 -2.70 -16.78 -10.39
N PHE A 198 -1.94 -15.68 -10.35
CA PHE A 198 -2.44 -14.39 -10.82
C PHE A 198 -2.83 -14.39 -12.31
N GLU A 199 -4.02 -13.87 -12.58
CA GLU A 199 -4.48 -13.54 -13.93
C GLU A 199 -3.55 -12.53 -14.61
N ALA A 200 -3.58 -12.48 -15.94
CA ALA A 200 -2.73 -11.60 -16.74
C ALA A 200 -2.86 -10.11 -16.33
N LYS A 201 -4.09 -9.65 -16.04
CA LYS A 201 -4.37 -8.27 -15.61
C LYS A 201 -3.69 -7.91 -14.28
N VAL A 202 -3.71 -8.84 -13.30
CA VAL A 202 -3.06 -8.65 -11.99
C VAL A 202 -1.55 -8.71 -12.14
N LYS A 203 -1.02 -9.66 -12.93
CA LYS A 203 0.41 -9.73 -13.26
C LYS A 203 0.90 -8.43 -13.91
N GLN A 204 0.11 -7.86 -14.82
CA GLN A 204 0.44 -6.59 -15.47
C GLN A 204 0.47 -5.45 -14.46
N ALA A 205 -0.56 -5.30 -13.62
CA ALA A 205 -0.63 -4.28 -12.57
C ALA A 205 0.59 -4.35 -11.64
N LEU A 206 0.97 -5.55 -11.19
CA LEU A 206 2.16 -5.78 -10.36
C LEU A 206 3.49 -5.50 -11.07
N LYS A 207 3.58 -5.77 -12.38
CA LYS A 207 4.78 -5.46 -13.19
C LYS A 207 4.95 -3.97 -13.43
N SER A 208 3.86 -3.21 -13.53
CA SER A 208 3.88 -1.75 -13.73
C SER A 208 3.90 -0.95 -12.43
N ALA A 209 3.59 -1.55 -11.29
CA ALA A 209 3.53 -0.84 -10.01
C ALA A 209 4.91 -0.35 -9.56
N ASP A 210 4.96 0.91 -9.13
CA ASP A 210 6.08 1.52 -8.42
C ASP A 210 5.97 1.28 -6.91
N VAL A 211 4.72 1.27 -6.41
CA VAL A 211 4.36 0.98 -5.03
C VAL A 211 3.33 -0.13 -5.02
N VAL A 212 3.62 -1.20 -4.27
CA VAL A 212 2.64 -2.25 -3.96
C VAL A 212 2.32 -2.20 -2.48
N THR A 213 1.03 -2.12 -2.16
CA THR A 213 0.53 -2.26 -0.79
C THR A 213 -0.22 -3.57 -0.63
N MET A 214 -0.09 -4.14 0.55
CA MET A 214 -0.82 -5.35 0.94
C MET A 214 -1.10 -5.23 2.43
N VAL A 215 -2.30 -4.75 2.76
CA VAL A 215 -2.71 -4.42 4.13
C VAL A 215 -3.80 -5.37 4.57
N PHE A 216 -3.60 -6.01 5.71
CA PHE A 216 -4.54 -6.97 6.31
C PHE A 216 -4.85 -8.24 5.48
N PHE A 217 -4.23 -8.39 4.31
CA PHE A 217 -4.29 -9.62 3.50
C PHE A 217 -3.59 -10.80 4.18
N LEU A 218 -2.39 -10.58 4.75
CA LEU A 218 -1.62 -11.67 5.39
C LEU A 218 -2.30 -12.25 6.62
N SER A 219 -3.04 -11.44 7.37
CA SER A 219 -3.85 -11.92 8.50
C SER A 219 -5.05 -12.76 8.07
N ALA A 220 -5.55 -12.57 6.84
CA ALA A 220 -6.61 -13.38 6.25
C ALA A 220 -6.05 -14.67 5.62
N VAL A 221 -4.93 -14.60 4.90
CA VAL A 221 -4.33 -15.74 4.19
C VAL A 221 -3.62 -16.72 5.12
N ASN A 222 -2.93 -16.24 6.17
CA ASN A 222 -2.26 -17.13 7.15
C ASN A 222 -3.25 -18.03 7.91
N ARG A 223 -4.56 -17.81 7.78
CA ARG A 223 -5.60 -18.64 8.40
C ARG A 223 -6.20 -19.68 7.46
N CYS A 224 -5.93 -19.59 6.16
CA CYS A 224 -6.55 -20.45 5.16
C CYS A 224 -5.76 -21.73 4.86
N VAL A 225 -4.51 -21.87 5.30
CA VAL A 225 -3.67 -23.00 4.88
C VAL A 225 -2.80 -23.52 6.02
N GLU A 226 -3.03 -24.76 6.43
CA GLU A 226 -2.08 -25.59 7.20
C GLU A 226 -0.87 -26.06 6.33
N GLY A 227 -0.48 -25.30 5.31
CA GLY A 227 0.49 -25.72 4.29
C GLY A 227 1.36 -24.59 3.77
N GLU A 228 2.65 -24.86 3.62
CA GLU A 228 3.74 -23.91 3.33
C GLU A 228 3.62 -23.12 1.99
N GLU A 229 2.66 -23.44 1.12
CA GLU A 229 2.62 -22.94 -0.26
C GLU A 229 2.16 -21.48 -0.41
N SER A 230 1.27 -20.98 0.46
CA SER A 230 0.77 -19.60 0.33
C SER A 230 1.80 -18.53 0.68
N LEU A 231 2.78 -18.85 1.53
CA LEU A 231 3.89 -17.94 1.83
C LEU A 231 4.86 -17.84 0.64
N ARG A 232 5.00 -18.91 -0.17
CA ARG A 232 5.83 -18.90 -1.40
C ARG A 232 5.23 -18.05 -2.51
N MET A 233 3.90 -17.94 -2.58
CA MET A 233 3.20 -17.10 -3.58
C MET A 233 3.41 -15.60 -3.36
N VAL A 234 3.58 -15.16 -2.10
CA VAL A 234 3.86 -13.76 -1.73
C VAL A 234 5.38 -13.46 -1.72
N GLN A 235 6.22 -14.49 -1.73
CA GLN A 235 7.63 -14.36 -2.08
C GLN A 235 7.77 -14.10 -3.59
N ILE A 236 7.38 -12.90 -4.03
CA ILE A 236 7.92 -12.33 -5.26
C ILE A 236 9.41 -12.12 -4.99
N THR A 237 10.26 -13.13 -5.20
CA THR A 237 11.71 -13.10 -4.94
C THR A 237 12.35 -11.76 -5.34
N PRO A 238 12.73 -10.89 -4.39
CA PRO A 238 13.97 -10.17 -4.54
C PRO A 238 15.10 -11.08 -3.99
N GLU A 239 16.20 -11.20 -4.72
CA GLU A 239 17.46 -11.71 -4.16
C GLU A 239 17.89 -10.90 -2.90
N PRO A 240 18.74 -11.47 -2.01
CA PRO A 240 18.37 -11.60 -0.61
C PRO A 240 18.91 -10.52 0.35
N GLU A 241 18.33 -10.59 1.56
CA GLU A 241 18.70 -9.97 2.85
C GLU A 241 18.39 -8.48 3.07
N ILE A 242 17.17 -8.22 3.57
CA ILE A 242 16.90 -7.06 4.43
C ILE A 242 16.32 -7.57 5.75
N HIS A 243 17.06 -7.32 6.82
CA HIS A 243 16.71 -7.64 8.20
C HIS A 243 15.57 -6.72 8.67
N TRP A 244 14.47 -7.30 9.16
CA TRP A 244 13.29 -6.54 9.62
C TRP A 244 13.37 -6.27 11.13
N SER A 245 13.19 -5.01 11.54
CA SER A 245 13.10 -4.62 12.96
C SER A 245 11.72 -4.07 13.32
N GLU A 246 11.20 -4.54 14.44
CA GLU A 246 9.94 -4.17 15.11
C GLU A 246 9.92 -2.71 15.59
N VAL A 247 8.75 -2.05 15.62
CA VAL A 247 8.60 -0.66 16.09
C VAL A 247 7.40 -0.55 17.03
N ARG A 248 7.61 -0.06 18.26
CA ARG A 248 6.58 0.20 19.28
C ARG A 248 6.33 1.71 19.46
N GLY A 249 5.09 2.05 19.83
CA GLY A 249 4.77 3.22 20.67
C GLY A 249 4.15 4.44 19.97
N THR A 250 2.91 4.79 20.37
CA THR A 250 2.39 6.16 20.62
C THR A 250 0.94 6.08 21.14
N ARG A 251 0.45 7.15 21.80
CA ARG A 251 -0.76 7.22 22.66
C ARG A 251 -2.04 7.46 21.82
N TRP A 252 -3.12 6.68 22.05
CA TRP A 252 -4.36 6.65 21.24
C TRP A 252 -5.66 6.97 22.03
N PRO A 253 -6.77 7.35 21.36
CA PRO A 253 -8.11 7.47 21.96
C PRO A 253 -8.69 6.12 22.43
N ARG A 254 -9.48 6.12 23.53
CA ARG A 254 -9.91 4.91 24.28
C ARG A 254 -10.58 3.81 23.43
N ILE A 255 -11.39 4.14 22.42
CA ILE A 255 -12.12 3.15 21.60
C ILE A 255 -11.18 2.39 20.63
N CYS A 256 -10.09 3.02 20.18
CA CYS A 256 -9.09 2.38 19.32
C CYS A 256 -8.00 1.68 20.14
N LYS A 257 -7.75 2.15 21.37
CA LYS A 257 -6.74 1.61 22.28
C LYS A 257 -7.04 0.16 22.70
N GLU A 258 -8.31 -0.15 23.03
CA GLU A 258 -8.72 -1.49 23.47
C GLU A 258 -8.56 -2.58 22.38
N ASN A 259 -8.66 -2.21 21.10
CA ASN A 259 -8.45 -3.14 19.98
C ASN A 259 -6.99 -3.25 19.53
N TYR A 260 -6.14 -2.25 19.83
CA TYR A 260 -4.73 -2.29 19.45
C TYR A 260 -3.86 -2.97 20.51
N GLU A 261 -4.08 -2.68 21.81
CA GLU A 261 -3.26 -3.24 22.91
C GLU A 261 -3.50 -4.74 23.16
N LYS A 262 -4.61 -5.31 22.64
CA LYS A 262 -4.89 -6.75 22.74
C LYS A 262 -4.32 -7.59 21.59
N HIS A 263 -3.80 -6.98 20.52
CA HIS A 263 -3.51 -7.69 19.27
C HIS A 263 -2.16 -7.26 18.68
N GLU A 264 -1.08 -7.88 19.18
CA GLU A 264 0.35 -7.55 18.96
C GLU A 264 0.98 -7.96 17.61
N LYS A 265 0.23 -8.31 16.56
CA LYS A 265 0.84 -8.77 15.28
C LYS A 265 0.18 -8.15 14.05
N TRP A 266 0.55 -6.92 13.73
CA TRP A 266 0.19 -6.26 12.46
C TRP A 266 1.41 -6.16 11.55
N SER A 267 1.35 -6.72 10.35
CA SER A 267 2.37 -6.51 9.30
C SER A 267 1.75 -5.66 8.19
N CYS A 268 2.16 -4.39 8.10
CA CYS A 268 1.92 -3.56 6.92
C CYS A 268 3.16 -3.66 6.04
N ARG A 269 3.01 -4.14 4.79
CA ARG A 269 4.12 -4.22 3.83
C ARG A 269 3.89 -3.22 2.71
N VAL A 270 4.81 -2.27 2.57
CA VAL A 270 4.94 -1.42 1.40
C VAL A 270 6.21 -1.84 0.69
N LEU A 271 6.09 -2.34 -0.53
CA LEU A 271 7.22 -2.83 -1.32
C LEU A 271 7.57 -1.82 -2.41
N PRO A 272 8.62 -0.98 -2.22
CA PRO A 272 9.17 -0.22 -3.33
C PRO A 272 9.93 -1.17 -4.28
N ARG A 273 9.66 -1.09 -5.59
CA ARG A 273 10.33 -1.94 -6.57
C ARG A 273 11.43 -1.18 -7.30
N PHE A 274 12.64 -1.73 -7.33
CA PHE A 274 13.75 -1.19 -8.11
C PHE A 274 13.81 -1.86 -9.49
N ARG A 275 13.72 -1.08 -10.57
CA ARG A 275 14.23 -1.52 -11.88
C ARG A 275 15.74 -1.22 -11.92
N LYS A 276 16.56 -2.24 -12.22
CA LYS A 276 17.98 -2.05 -12.58
C LYS A 276 18.05 -1.00 -13.68
N ILE A 277 18.81 0.06 -13.44
CA ILE A 277 19.20 0.99 -14.49
C ILE A 277 20.23 0.23 -15.32
N HIS A 278 19.90 -0.07 -16.58
CA HIS A 278 20.97 -0.18 -17.57
C HIS A 278 21.35 1.26 -17.91
N GLU A 279 22.56 1.65 -17.52
CA GLU A 279 23.18 2.87 -18.02
C GLU A 279 23.27 2.73 -19.54
N LEU A 280 22.43 3.48 -20.24
CA LEU A 280 22.65 3.79 -21.64
C LEU A 280 23.80 4.79 -21.67
N GLN A 281 25.02 4.30 -21.90
CA GLN A 281 26.08 5.16 -22.43
C GLN A 281 25.70 5.54 -23.87
N PRO A 282 25.71 6.83 -24.21
CA PRO A 282 25.73 7.24 -25.61
C PRO A 282 27.18 7.10 -26.05
N ASP A 283 27.46 6.18 -26.96
CA ASP A 283 28.37 6.47 -28.08
C ASP A 283 28.35 5.34 -29.09
N GLY A 284 27.92 5.70 -30.30
CA GLY A 284 28.13 4.87 -31.47
C GLY A 284 29.60 4.84 -31.82
N ARG A 285 30.18 3.64 -31.88
CA ARG A 285 31.15 3.29 -32.90
C ARG A 285 31.26 1.77 -33.05
N SER A 286 31.14 1.36 -34.30
CA SER A 286 31.29 0.02 -34.85
C SER A 286 32.62 -0.63 -34.47
N GLY A 287 32.56 -1.92 -34.11
CA GLY A 287 33.72 -2.80 -34.07
C GLY A 287 33.28 -4.25 -33.87
N ARG A 288 33.38 -5.07 -34.94
CA ARG A 288 33.29 -6.54 -34.85
C ARG A 288 34.52 -7.05 -34.12
N TYR A 289 34.38 -7.99 -33.20
CA TYR A 289 35.38 -9.06 -33.00
C TYR A 289 34.72 -10.32 -32.41
N PHE A 290 35.05 -11.46 -33.02
CA PHE A 290 34.84 -12.82 -32.55
C PHE A 290 35.69 -13.12 -31.31
N GLY A 291 35.25 -14.02 -30.42
CA GLY A 291 36.13 -14.61 -29.41
C GLY A 291 35.44 -15.42 -28.32
N LYS A 292 35.69 -16.73 -28.30
CA LYS A 292 35.19 -17.78 -27.39
C LYS A 292 35.84 -17.77 -26.00
N LEU A 293 35.22 -18.55 -25.09
CA LEU A 293 35.75 -19.19 -23.86
C LEU A 293 36.00 -18.21 -22.68
N GLY A 294 35.62 -18.48 -21.43
CA GLY A 294 35.44 -19.76 -20.75
C GLY A 294 36.34 -19.76 -19.51
N THR A 295 35.82 -20.24 -18.38
CA THR A 295 36.47 -20.61 -17.10
C THR A 295 36.56 -19.59 -15.95
N ASN A 296 36.01 -20.10 -14.85
CA ASN A 296 36.06 -19.70 -13.44
C ASN A 296 37.49 -19.50 -12.90
N LEU A 297 37.63 -18.68 -11.85
CA LEU A 297 38.46 -19.04 -10.69
C LEU A 297 38.10 -18.18 -9.46
N TRP A 298 37.62 -18.89 -8.43
CA TRP A 298 37.61 -18.48 -7.04
C TRP A 298 39.03 -18.56 -6.47
N THR A 299 39.45 -17.58 -5.67
CA THR A 299 40.57 -17.77 -4.73
C THR A 299 40.19 -17.19 -3.37
N SER A 300 40.19 -18.07 -2.36
CA SER A 300 40.15 -17.75 -0.94
C SER A 300 41.58 -17.74 -0.36
N PRO A 301 41.88 -17.01 0.73
CA PRO A 301 43.25 -16.77 1.18
C PRO A 301 43.78 -17.88 2.12
N ARG A 302 45.04 -18.28 1.93
CA ARG A 302 45.79 -19.13 2.87
C ARG A 302 46.55 -18.28 3.89
N ARG A 303 46.43 -18.69 5.16
CA ARG A 303 47.25 -18.27 6.30
C ARG A 303 48.64 -18.92 6.23
N LEU A 304 49.65 -18.16 6.65
CA LEU A 304 50.99 -18.63 7.02
C LEU A 304 50.96 -19.27 8.42
N PRO A 305 51.89 -20.20 8.72
CA PRO A 305 52.38 -20.37 10.07
C PRO A 305 53.87 -20.02 10.19
N HIS A 306 54.23 -19.83 11.47
CA HIS A 306 55.45 -19.28 12.01
C HIS A 306 56.72 -20.10 11.77
N SER A 307 57.82 -19.35 11.79
CA SER A 307 59.23 -19.68 12.03
C SER A 307 59.49 -20.79 13.05
N VAL A 308 60.53 -21.59 12.80
CA VAL A 308 61.59 -21.92 13.78
C VAL A 308 62.92 -22.15 13.04
N SER A 309 63.98 -21.55 13.58
CA SER A 309 65.44 -21.70 13.36
C SER A 309 66.02 -21.41 11.98
#